data_AF-A0A258Z2S4-F1
#
_entry.id   AF-A0A258Z2S4-F1
#
_cell.length_a   1.000
_cell.length_b   1.000
_cell.length_c   1.000
_cell.angle_alpha   90.00
_cell.angle_beta   90.00
_cell.angle_gamma   90.00
#
_symmetry.space_group_name_H-M   'P 1'
#
loop_
_entity.id
_entity.type
_entity.pdbx_description
1 polymer ?
#
loop_
_entity_poly.entity_id
_entity_poly.type
_entity_poly.pdbx_seq_one_letter_code
_entity_poly.pdbx_strand_id
1 'polypeptide(L)'
;MIELMSADDEAEKFLRDFTSSIKSNIRQSDMLVRWDKKVFLLAYLANTSGDVIAFSQKLLLVMRQEPFERLNTISMRMGATIQNDKEDITVIIKRAQMALEQSSNLQVTLL
;
A
#
# COMPACT_ATOMS: atom_id res chain seq x y z
N MET A 1 -3.88 -1.85 -2.49
CA MET A 1 -3.49 -0.60 -3.15
C MET A 1 -2.89 0.33 -2.13
N ILE A 2 -1.81 1.00 -2.48
CA ILE A 2 -1.01 1.84 -1.59
C ILE A 2 -0.84 3.20 -2.26
N GLU A 3 -1.03 4.29 -1.53
CA GLU A 3 -0.76 5.63 -2.03
C GLU A 3 0.26 6.34 -1.13
N LEU A 4 1.31 6.84 -1.76
CA LEU A 4 2.30 7.69 -1.13
C LEU A 4 1.75 9.12 -1.07
N MET A 5 1.47 9.58 0.14
CA MET A 5 0.90 10.90 0.39
C MET A 5 2.03 11.88 0.71
N SER A 6 1.93 13.09 0.18
CA SER A 6 2.78 14.20 0.57
C SER A 6 2.04 15.52 0.48
N ALA A 7 2.40 16.48 1.34
CA ALA A 7 1.82 17.84 1.34
C ALA A 7 2.20 18.65 0.09
N ASP A 8 3.24 18.24 -0.63
CA ASP A 8 3.81 18.91 -1.79
C ASP A 8 4.29 17.88 -2.85
N ASP A 9 5.11 18.34 -3.79
CA ASP A 9 5.70 17.48 -4.82
C ASP A 9 6.92 16.67 -4.32
N GLU A 10 7.24 16.70 -3.02
CA GLU A 10 8.41 15.98 -2.48
C GLU A 10 8.27 14.47 -2.57
N ALA A 11 7.05 13.92 -2.52
CA ALA A 11 6.83 12.48 -2.67
C ALA A 11 7.51 11.89 -3.92
N GLU A 12 7.64 12.67 -5.01
CA GLU A 12 8.31 12.20 -6.23
C GLU A 12 9.80 11.88 -6.01
N LYS A 13 10.48 12.67 -5.17
CA LYS A 13 11.90 12.46 -4.84
C LYS A 13 12.12 11.16 -4.08
N PHE A 14 11.11 10.72 -3.33
CA PHE A 14 11.16 9.55 -2.46
C PHE A 14 10.57 8.29 -3.08
N LEU A 15 10.06 8.32 -4.32
CA LEU A 15 9.49 7.14 -4.98
C LEU A 15 10.46 5.96 -5.06
N ARG A 16 11.75 6.23 -5.29
CA ARG A 16 12.81 5.21 -5.34
C ARG A 16 12.98 4.55 -3.97
N ASP A 17 13.15 5.36 -2.94
CA ASP A 17 13.35 4.87 -1.58
C ASP A 17 12.09 4.15 -1.07
N PHE A 18 10.91 4.69 -1.38
CA PHE A 18 9.62 4.08 -1.05
C PHE A 18 9.48 2.69 -1.67
N THR A 19 9.71 2.60 -2.98
CA THR A 19 9.65 1.31 -3.68
C THR A 19 10.67 0.32 -3.13
N SER A 20 11.89 0.77 -2.82
CA SER A 20 12.94 -0.07 -2.23
C SER A 20 12.53 -0.58 -0.85
N SER A 21 12.00 0.28 0.02
CA SER A 21 11.60 -0.09 1.37
C SER A 21 10.35 -0.97 1.42
N ILE A 22 9.39 -0.79 0.52
CA ILE A 22 8.29 -1.75 0.37
C ILE A 22 8.84 -3.09 -0.11
N LYS A 23 9.71 -3.10 -1.14
CA LYS A 23 10.30 -4.34 -1.67
C LYS A 23 11.12 -5.12 -0.65
N SER A 24 11.80 -4.47 0.29
CA SER A 24 12.52 -5.14 1.38
C SER A 24 11.61 -5.72 2.47
N ASN A 25 10.32 -5.34 2.49
CA ASN A 25 9.35 -5.75 3.49
C ASN A 25 8.28 -6.74 2.98
N ILE A 26 8.23 -6.98 1.67
CA ILE A 26 7.38 -7.99 1.03
C ILE A 26 8.18 -9.25 0.66
N ARG A 27 7.49 -10.35 0.34
CA ARG A 27 8.12 -11.59 -0.12
C ARG A 27 8.53 -11.47 -1.58
N GLN A 28 9.49 -12.28 -2.01
CA GLN A 28 9.90 -12.35 -3.42
C GLN A 28 8.75 -12.77 -4.36
N SER A 29 7.79 -13.55 -3.84
CA SER A 29 6.59 -13.97 -4.56
C SER A 29 5.53 -12.87 -4.70
N ASP A 30 5.64 -11.79 -3.92
CA ASP A 30 4.67 -10.71 -3.93
C ASP A 30 4.96 -9.76 -5.09
N MET A 31 3.92 -9.24 -5.72
CA MET A 31 4.04 -8.39 -6.90
C MET A 31 3.69 -6.95 -6.55
N LEU A 32 4.69 -6.07 -6.57
CA LEU A 32 4.52 -4.63 -6.43
C LEU A 32 4.64 -3.93 -7.79
N VAL A 33 3.59 -3.23 -8.21
CA VAL A 33 3.54 -2.47 -9.46
C VAL A 33 3.20 -1.02 -9.16
N ARG A 34 3.91 -0.08 -9.79
CA ARG A 34 3.52 1.32 -9.80
C ARG A 34 2.35 1.49 -10.77
N TRP A 35 1.18 1.77 -10.24
CA TRP A 35 -0.08 1.83 -10.99
C TRP A 35 -0.34 3.23 -11.56
N ASP A 36 0.01 4.26 -10.80
CA ASP A 36 -0.04 5.67 -11.21
C ASP A 36 1.12 6.44 -10.56
N LYS A 37 1.16 7.76 -10.68
CA LYS A 37 2.24 8.63 -10.19
C LYS A 37 2.66 8.29 -8.75
N LYS A 38 1.72 8.30 -7.81
CA LYS A 38 1.96 8.03 -6.37
C LYS A 38 1.22 6.79 -5.86
N VAL A 39 0.59 6.02 -6.76
CA VAL A 39 -0.25 4.86 -6.42
C VAL A 39 0.41 3.56 -6.87
N PHE A 40 0.34 2.55 -6.01
CA PHE A 40 0.94 1.24 -6.20
C PHE A 40 -0.08 0.13 -5.94
N LEU A 41 -0.03 -0.91 -6.76
CA LEU A 41 -0.71 -2.17 -6.52
C LEU A 41 0.26 -3.18 -5.94
N LEU A 42 -0.13 -3.80 -4.83
CA LEU A 42 0.58 -4.90 -4.20
C LEU A 42 -0.34 -6.12 -4.19
N ALA A 43 0.02 -7.15 -4.95
CA ALA A 43 -0.67 -8.43 -5.00
C ALA A 43 0.17 -9.49 -4.28
N TYR A 44 -0.47 -10.25 -3.38
CA TYR A 44 0.19 -11.26 -2.55
C TYR A 44 -0.85 -12.31 -2.11
N LEU A 45 -0.35 -13.47 -1.67
CA LEU A 45 -1.19 -14.53 -1.13
C LEU A 45 -1.42 -14.33 0.37
N ALA A 46 -2.69 -14.39 0.78
CA ALA A 46 -3.13 -14.37 2.17
C ALA A 46 -4.13 -15.48 2.41
N ASN A 47 -4.11 -16.09 3.60
CA ASN A 47 -5.05 -17.16 3.94
C ASN A 47 -6.31 -16.60 4.61
N THR A 48 -6.16 -15.48 5.33
CA THR A 48 -7.24 -14.86 6.09
C THR A 48 -7.22 -13.33 5.97
N SER A 49 -8.34 -12.69 6.30
CA SER A 49 -8.42 -11.24 6.51
C SER A 49 -7.50 -10.74 7.63
N GLY A 50 -7.26 -11.56 8.65
CA GLY A 50 -6.29 -11.27 9.70
C GLY A 50 -4.88 -11.11 9.16
N ASP A 51 -4.47 -11.98 8.22
CA ASP A 51 -3.15 -11.91 7.58
C ASP A 51 -2.99 -10.60 6.79
N VAL A 52 -4.05 -10.21 6.06
CA VAL A 52 -4.10 -8.97 5.27
C VAL A 52 -3.93 -7.76 6.18
N ILE A 53 -4.65 -7.70 7.30
CA ILE A 53 -4.56 -6.61 8.27
C ILE A 53 -3.16 -6.54 8.89
N ALA A 54 -2.64 -7.67 9.38
CA ALA A 54 -1.33 -7.73 10.03
C ALA A 54 -0.20 -7.34 9.06
N PHE A 55 -0.25 -7.84 7.83
CA PHE A 55 0.72 -7.47 6.80
C PHE A 55 0.62 -5.99 6.42
N SER A 56 -0.61 -5.47 6.32
CA SER A 56 -0.84 -4.07 6.02
C SER A 56 -0.31 -3.14 7.13
N GLN A 57 -0.50 -3.52 8.40
CA GLN A 57 0.07 -2.82 9.55
C GLN A 57 1.61 -2.86 9.54
N LYS A 58 2.20 -4.01 9.21
CA LYS A 58 3.65 -4.14 9.04
C LYS A 58 4.16 -3.14 7.99
N LEU A 59 3.49 -3.04 6.84
CA LEU A 59 3.90 -2.11 5.79
C LEU A 59 3.81 -0.66 6.25
N LEU A 60 2.77 -0.27 7.01
CA LEU A 60 2.66 1.07 7.58
C LEU A 60 3.87 1.49 8.43
N LEU A 61 4.56 0.54 9.06
CA LEU A 61 5.78 0.80 9.83
C LEU A 61 6.97 1.22 8.96
N VAL A 62 6.95 0.98 7.65
CA VAL A 62 8.00 1.46 6.71
C VAL A 62 8.11 2.98 6.77
N MET A 63 7.01 3.70 6.94
CA MET A 63 7.01 5.16 7.05
C MET A 63 7.62 5.67 8.37
N ARG A 64 7.90 4.78 9.32
CA ARG A 64 8.54 5.09 10.62
C ARG A 64 10.03 4.72 10.63
N GLN A 65 10.60 4.39 9.48
CA GLN A 65 12.01 4.03 9.34
C GLN A 65 12.70 5.06 8.44
N GLU A 66 14.02 5.22 8.58
CA GLU A 66 14.83 6.04 7.67
C GLU A 66 14.61 5.60 6.20
N PRO A 67 14.51 6.53 5.23
CA PRO A 67 14.67 7.99 5.36
C PRO A 67 13.37 8.74 5.74
N PHE A 68 12.26 8.03 5.99
CA PHE A 68 10.93 8.62 6.17
C PHE A 68 10.64 9.10 7.59
N GLU A 69 11.28 8.50 8.60
CA GLU A 69 10.99 8.74 10.02
C GLU A 69 10.96 10.23 10.42
N ARG A 70 11.77 11.06 9.75
CA ARG A 70 11.88 12.51 10.03
C ARG A 70 11.09 13.39 9.05
N LEU A 71 10.44 12.78 8.07
CA LEU A 71 9.68 13.46 7.02
C LEU A 71 8.21 13.54 7.42
N ASN A 72 7.87 14.54 8.23
CA ASN A 72 6.49 14.78 8.66
C ASN A 72 5.53 15.12 7.49
N THR A 73 6.09 15.45 6.33
CA THR A 73 5.36 15.77 5.10
C THR A 73 5.00 14.55 4.27
N ILE A 74 5.56 13.36 4.56
CA ILE A 74 5.34 12.15 3.77
C ILE A 74 4.68 11.07 4.64
N SER A 75 3.61 10.50 4.12
CA SER A 75 2.93 9.37 4.75
C SER A 75 2.42 8.41 3.69
N MET A 76 1.74 7.35 4.10
CA MET A 76 1.01 6.53 3.15
C MET A 76 -0.33 6.11 3.71
N ARG A 77 -1.24 5.76 2.80
CA ARG A 77 -2.52 5.15 3.10
C ARG A 77 -2.73 3.92 2.24
N MET A 78 -3.54 2.98 2.73
CA MET A 78 -3.73 1.71 2.04
C MET A 78 -5.19 1.26 2.05
N GLY A 79 -5.63 0.80 0.88
CA GLY A 79 -6.87 0.05 0.70
C GLY A 79 -6.55 -1.39 0.36
N ALA A 80 -7.09 -2.33 1.12
CA ALA A 80 -6.90 -3.75 0.90
C ALA A 80 -8.23 -4.45 0.63
N THR A 81 -8.17 -5.57 -0.07
CA THR A 81 -9.31 -6.45 -0.32
C THR A 81 -8.82 -7.86 -0.59
N ILE A 82 -9.68 -8.85 -0.39
CA ILE A 82 -9.40 -10.27 -0.68
C ILE A 82 -10.18 -10.65 -1.93
N GLN A 83 -9.53 -11.37 -2.85
CA GLN A 83 -10.19 -11.89 -4.03
C GLN A 83 -11.29 -12.88 -3.63
N ASN A 84 -12.50 -12.66 -4.15
CA ASN A 84 -13.58 -13.62 -4.01
C ASN A 84 -13.51 -14.69 -5.11
N ASP A 85 -14.08 -15.88 -4.86
CA ASP A 85 -14.10 -16.96 -5.85
C ASP A 85 -14.71 -16.48 -7.18
N LYS A 86 -13.98 -16.71 -8.27
CA LYS A 86 -14.36 -16.35 -9.66
C LYS A 86 -14.51 -14.84 -9.89
N GLU A 87 -13.97 -14.00 -9.01
CA GLU A 87 -13.97 -12.56 -9.19
C GLU A 87 -12.98 -12.13 -10.29
N ASP A 88 -13.46 -11.28 -11.19
CA ASP A 88 -12.63 -10.66 -12.23
C ASP A 88 -11.60 -9.69 -11.63
N ILE A 89 -10.40 -9.66 -12.21
CA ILE A 89 -9.31 -8.81 -11.72
C ILE A 89 -9.67 -7.31 -11.70
N THR A 90 -10.50 -6.84 -12.62
CA THR A 90 -10.94 -5.44 -12.66
C THR A 90 -11.85 -5.10 -11.48
N VAL A 91 -12.65 -6.06 -11.02
CA VAL A 91 -13.57 -5.88 -9.88
C VAL A 91 -12.79 -5.78 -8.59
N ILE A 92 -11.82 -6.67 -8.36
CA ILE A 92 -10.96 -6.60 -7.17
C ILE A 92 -10.11 -5.32 -7.14
N ILE A 93 -9.57 -4.87 -8.27
CA ILE A 93 -8.84 -3.59 -8.34
C ILE A 93 -9.76 -2.43 -7.97
N LYS A 94 -11.00 -2.41 -8.49
CA LYS A 94 -11.98 -1.38 -8.14
C LYS A 94 -12.33 -1.37 -6.65
N ARG A 95 -12.50 -2.54 -6.03
CA ARG A 95 -12.74 -2.64 -4.57
C ARG A 95 -11.52 -2.17 -3.77
N ALA A 96 -10.30 -2.53 -4.19
CA ALA A 96 -9.07 -2.03 -3.56
C ALA A 96 -8.96 -0.50 -3.66
N GLN A 97 -9.44 0.08 -4.76
CA GLN A 97 -9.50 1.52 -4.93
C GLN A 97 -10.54 2.19 -4.04
N MET A 98 -11.76 1.65 -3.98
CA MET A 98 -12.78 2.12 -3.05
C MET A 98 -12.32 2.05 -1.59
N ALA A 99 -11.61 0.97 -1.21
CA ALA A 99 -11.02 0.84 0.11
C ALA A 99 -9.96 1.93 0.36
N LEU A 100 -9.13 2.24 -0.64
CA LEU A 100 -8.12 3.29 -0.53
C LEU A 100 -8.78 4.67 -0.35
N GLU A 101 -9.82 4.97 -1.13
CA GLU A 101 -10.57 6.23 -1.05
C GLU A 101 -11.20 6.44 0.34
N GLN A 102 -11.65 5.34 0.97
CA GLN A 102 -12.18 5.34 2.33
C GLN A 102 -11.10 5.34 3.42
N SER A 103 -9.84 5.09 3.07
CA SER A 103 -8.73 5.06 4.03
C SER A 103 -8.29 6.47 4.42
N SER A 104 -8.19 6.71 5.73
CA SER A 104 -7.60 7.92 6.30
C SER A 104 -6.08 7.78 6.44
N ASN A 105 -5.38 8.90 6.69
CA ASN A 105 -3.94 8.89 6.89
C ASN A 105 -3.56 7.90 7.99
N LEU A 106 -2.68 6.95 7.67
CA LEU A 106 -2.14 5.90 8.56
C LEU A 106 -3.11 4.77 8.95
N GLN A 107 -4.28 4.64 8.31
CA GLN A 107 -5.20 3.52 8.53
C GLN A 107 -5.36 2.65 7.28
N VAL A 108 -5.68 1.39 7.52
CA VAL A 108 -5.98 0.40 6.48
C VAL A 108 -7.49 0.18 6.48
N THR A 109 -8.13 0.35 5.32
CA THR A 109 -9.52 -0.06 5.11
C THR A 109 -9.53 -1.38 4.36
N LEU A 110 -10.30 -2.35 4.85
CA LEU A 110 -10.47 -3.67 4.24
C LEU A 110 -11.92 -3.82 3.76
N LEU A 111 -12.11 -4.14 2.47
CA LEU A 111 -13.40 -4.41 1.82
C LEU A 111 -13.49 -5.82 1.24
#